data_AF-A0A1B3NMY1-F1
#
_entry.id   AF-A0A1B3NMY1-F1
#
_cell.length_a   1.000
_cell.length_b   1.000
_cell.length_c   1.000
_cell.angle_alpha   90.00
_cell.angle_beta   90.00
_cell.angle_gamma   90.00
#
_symmetry.space_group_name_H-M   'P 1'
#
loop_
_entity.id
_entity.type
_entity.pdbx_description
1 polymer ?
#
loop_
_entity_poly.entity_id
_entity_poly.type
_entity_poly.pdbx_seq_one_letter_code
_entity_poly.pdbx_strand_id
1 'polypeptide(L)'
;MPETSNAPLMHATTILMVRKSGRVVIGGDGQVSLGQTIMKGNARKVRRLAKGAVIAGFAGATADAFTLFERLETKLEQYPTQLLRACVELAKDWRTDRYLRRLEAMLLVADKEVSLLISGTGDVLEPEASEHGSVMAIGSGGNYALSAARALIDIEADAEAIVRKAMKIAGDICVYTNHSLVIETLDTP
;
A
#
# COMPACT_ATOMS: atom_id res chain seq x y z
N MET A 1 36.05 3.12 8.06
CA MET A 1 34.78 2.37 8.19
C MET A 1 33.67 3.38 8.12
N PRO A 2 32.64 3.23 7.26
CA PRO A 2 31.54 4.18 7.28
C PRO A 2 30.78 4.01 8.59
N GLU A 3 30.54 5.12 9.30
CA GLU A 3 29.67 5.14 10.47
C GLU A 3 28.29 4.64 10.05
N THR A 4 27.91 3.46 10.53
CA THR A 4 26.52 3.02 10.48
C THR A 4 25.73 3.98 11.35
N SER A 5 24.94 4.86 10.75
CA SER A 5 24.06 5.76 11.47
C SER A 5 23.20 4.94 12.43
N ASN A 6 23.46 5.07 13.73
CA ASN A 6 22.80 4.32 14.80
C ASN A 6 21.38 4.85 15.10
N ALA A 7 20.76 5.50 14.12
CA ALA A 7 19.41 6.02 14.23
C ALA A 7 18.43 4.84 14.15
N PRO A 8 17.48 4.71 15.08
CA PRO A 8 16.54 3.60 15.06
C PRO A 8 15.69 3.64 13.78
N LEU A 9 15.69 2.53 13.05
CA LEU A 9 14.93 2.35 11.81
C LEU A 9 13.43 2.45 12.10
N MET A 10 12.68 3.22 11.31
CA MET A 10 11.22 3.23 11.38
C MET A 10 10.67 2.05 10.58
N HIS A 11 9.96 1.15 11.25
CA HIS A 11 9.29 0.04 10.57
C HIS A 11 7.93 0.48 10.03
N ALA A 12 7.68 0.18 8.76
CA ALA A 12 6.45 0.53 8.09
C ALA A 12 5.31 -0.45 8.42
N THR A 13 4.09 0.07 8.47
CA THR A 13 2.85 -0.70 8.44
C THR A 13 2.82 -1.63 7.23
N THR A 14 2.14 -2.75 7.35
CA THR A 14 1.85 -3.69 6.28
C THR A 14 0.58 -3.26 5.56
N ILE A 15 0.64 -3.16 4.23
CA ILE A 15 -0.50 -2.86 3.36
C ILE A 15 -0.65 -4.00 2.36
N LEU A 16 -1.87 -4.44 2.12
CA LEU A 16 -2.23 -5.48 1.16
C LEU A 16 -3.35 -4.97 0.26
N MET A 17 -3.20 -5.15 -1.05
CA MET A 17 -4.23 -4.94 -2.06
C MET A 17 -4.64 -6.28 -2.65
N VAL A 18 -5.96 -6.48 -2.80
CA VAL A 18 -6.56 -7.63 -3.48
C VAL A 18 -7.63 -7.11 -4.44
N ARG A 19 -7.54 -7.51 -5.71
CA ARG A 19 -8.59 -7.31 -6.71
C ARG A 19 -9.15 -8.66 -7.10
N LYS A 20 -10.44 -8.89 -6.84
CA LYS A 20 -11.13 -10.14 -7.13
C LYS A 20 -12.65 -9.94 -7.20
N SER A 21 -13.31 -10.68 -8.08
CA SER A 21 -14.78 -10.83 -8.14
C SER A 21 -15.55 -9.50 -8.13
N GLY A 22 -15.18 -8.56 -9.01
CA GLY A 22 -15.89 -7.28 -9.10
C GLY A 22 -15.58 -6.31 -7.95
N ARG A 23 -14.47 -6.50 -7.23
CA ARG A 23 -14.09 -5.64 -6.11
C ARG A 23 -12.58 -5.49 -5.99
N VAL A 24 -12.14 -4.31 -5.58
CA VAL A 24 -10.77 -4.07 -5.12
C VAL A 24 -10.76 -3.59 -3.68
N VAL A 25 -9.86 -4.17 -2.88
CA VAL A 25 -9.76 -3.95 -1.45
C VAL A 25 -8.31 -3.61 -1.12
N ILE A 26 -8.09 -2.55 -0.35
CA ILE A 26 -6.80 -2.27 0.29
C ILE A 26 -6.99 -2.33 1.80
N GLY A 27 -6.25 -3.23 2.45
CA GLY A 27 -6.14 -3.34 3.89
C GLY A 27 -4.79 -2.87 4.39
N GLY A 28 -4.74 -2.30 5.58
CA GLY A 28 -3.49 -1.92 6.23
C GLY A 28 -3.57 -2.02 7.75
N ASP A 29 -2.51 -2.52 8.37
CA ASP A 29 -2.41 -2.56 9.83
C ASP A 29 -2.05 -1.19 10.42
N GLY A 30 -2.14 -1.09 11.74
CA GLY A 30 -1.98 0.15 12.48
C GLY A 30 -0.64 0.33 13.18
N GLN A 31 0.26 -0.65 13.13
CA GLN A 31 1.50 -0.62 13.91
C GLN A 31 2.55 0.30 13.29
N VAL A 32 3.06 1.22 14.11
CA VAL A 32 4.25 2.03 13.82
C VAL A 32 5.28 1.72 14.89
N SER A 33 6.44 1.22 14.47
CA SER A 33 7.54 0.87 15.38
C SER A 33 8.79 1.67 15.06
N LEU A 34 9.50 2.09 16.11
CA LEU A 34 10.80 2.75 16.02
C LEU A 34 11.83 1.81 16.64
N GLY A 35 12.65 1.19 15.79
CA GLY A 35 13.41 0.00 16.16
C GLY A 35 12.48 -1.07 16.72
N GLN A 36 12.79 -1.56 17.92
CA GLN A 36 12.04 -2.62 18.60
C GLN A 36 10.84 -2.12 19.42
N THR A 37 10.56 -0.81 19.42
CA THR A 37 9.52 -0.21 20.27
C THR A 37 8.30 0.18 19.46
N ILE A 38 7.11 -0.28 19.87
CA ILE A 38 5.84 0.13 19.29
C ILE A 38 5.53 1.57 19.75
N MET A 39 5.47 2.51 18.80
CA MET A 39 5.10 3.91 19.08
C MET A 39 3.59 4.12 19.04
N LYS A 40 2.90 3.44 18.11
CA LYS A 40 1.45 3.58 17.88
C LYS A 40 0.91 2.30 17.27
N GLY A 41 -0.25 1.84 17.75
CA GLY A 41 -0.89 0.60 17.27
C GLY A 41 -2.10 0.81 16.35
N ASN A 42 -2.51 2.05 16.08
CA ASN A 42 -3.73 2.35 15.32
C ASN A 42 -3.52 3.48 14.30
N ALA A 43 -2.36 3.50 13.65
CA ALA A 43 -2.15 4.36 12.49
C ALA A 43 -3.16 4.02 11.38
N ARG A 44 -3.57 5.03 10.62
CA ARG A 44 -4.44 4.85 9.44
C ARG A 44 -3.67 5.31 8.22
N LYS A 45 -3.13 4.37 7.46
CA LYS A 45 -2.34 4.65 6.23
C LYS A 45 -3.02 4.21 4.94
N VAL A 46 -4.25 3.70 5.06
CA VAL A 46 -5.16 3.49 3.94
C VAL A 46 -6.18 4.62 3.94
N ARG A 47 -6.45 5.21 2.78
CA ARG A 47 -7.41 6.29 2.60
C ARG A 47 -8.04 6.27 1.22
N ARG A 48 -9.18 6.95 1.09
CA ARG A 48 -9.79 7.30 -0.19
C ARG A 48 -9.24 8.63 -0.71
N LEU A 49 -9.09 8.73 -2.03
CA LEU A 49 -8.67 9.91 -2.77
C LEU A 49 -9.68 10.20 -3.89
N ALA A 50 -9.53 11.34 -4.58
CA ALA A 50 -10.35 11.72 -5.74
C ALA A 50 -11.87 11.55 -5.48
N LYS A 51 -12.35 12.14 -4.36
CA LYS A 51 -13.75 12.06 -3.92
C LYS A 51 -14.28 10.63 -3.77
N GLY A 52 -13.41 9.69 -3.42
CA GLY A 52 -13.78 8.30 -3.19
C GLY A 52 -13.63 7.37 -4.38
N ALA A 53 -13.21 7.87 -5.54
CA ALA A 53 -13.02 7.06 -6.75
C ALA A 53 -11.73 6.23 -6.74
N VAL A 54 -10.77 6.58 -5.87
CA VAL A 54 -9.47 5.94 -5.74
C VAL A 54 -9.26 5.54 -4.28
N ILE A 55 -8.72 4.34 -4.06
CA ILE A 55 -8.21 3.90 -2.75
C ILE A 55 -6.70 3.79 -2.81
N ALA A 56 -6.03 4.19 -1.74
CA ALA A 56 -4.59 4.16 -1.69
C ALA A 56 -4.08 3.79 -0.29
N GLY A 57 -2.99 3.04 -0.23
CA GLY A 57 -2.32 2.59 0.98
C GLY A 57 -0.82 2.79 0.89
N PHE A 58 -0.21 3.21 2.00
CA PHE A 58 1.18 3.64 2.03
C PHE A 58 2.00 2.91 3.10
N ALA A 59 3.21 2.47 2.75
CA ALA A 59 4.18 1.92 3.68
C ALA A 59 5.44 2.81 3.72
N GLY A 60 5.65 3.48 4.85
CA GLY A 60 6.77 4.41 5.09
C GLY A 60 6.48 5.36 6.27
N ALA A 61 7.24 6.45 6.38
CA ALA A 61 7.02 7.46 7.41
C ALA A 61 5.75 8.27 7.15
N THR A 62 5.04 8.66 8.22
CA THR A 62 3.73 9.31 8.12
C THR A 62 3.78 10.64 7.37
N ALA A 63 4.85 11.43 7.52
CA ALA A 63 5.01 12.72 6.84
C ALA A 63 5.07 12.54 5.31
N ASP A 64 5.86 11.56 4.85
CA ASP A 64 6.00 11.22 3.43
C ASP A 64 4.67 10.78 2.82
N ALA A 65 3.87 10.04 3.60
CA ALA A 65 2.54 9.61 3.20
C ALA A 65 1.68 10.83 2.81
N PHE A 66 1.59 11.82 3.71
CA PHE A 66 0.80 13.03 3.45
C PHE A 66 1.24 13.74 2.18
N THR A 67 2.54 13.98 2.02
CA THR A 67 3.07 14.64 0.82
C THR A 67 2.77 13.87 -0.47
N LEU A 68 2.92 12.55 -0.47
CA LEU A 68 2.65 11.74 -1.67
C LEU A 68 1.17 11.66 -2.00
N PHE A 69 0.29 11.61 -1.00
CA PHE A 69 -1.15 11.66 -1.22
C PHE A 69 -1.61 13.00 -1.78
N GLU A 70 -1.15 14.13 -1.24
CA GLU A 70 -1.47 15.47 -1.76
C GLU A 70 -0.99 15.65 -3.20
N ARG A 71 0.22 15.18 -3.51
CA ARG A 71 0.74 15.20 -4.88
C ARG A 71 -0.06 14.30 -5.82
N LEU A 72 -0.46 13.11 -5.36
CA LEU A 72 -1.30 12.22 -6.13
C LEU A 72 -2.68 12.83 -6.40
N GLU A 73 -3.31 13.46 -5.40
CA GLU A 73 -4.57 14.19 -5.59
C GLU A 73 -4.44 15.28 -6.65
N THR A 74 -3.37 16.06 -6.59
CA THR A 74 -3.08 17.08 -7.60
C THR A 74 -2.97 16.46 -9.01
N LYS A 75 -2.32 15.30 -9.15
CA LYS A 75 -2.25 14.60 -10.45
C LYS A 75 -3.59 14.03 -10.90
N LEU A 76 -4.42 13.54 -9.97
CA LEU A 76 -5.77 13.04 -10.25
C LEU A 76 -6.72 14.15 -10.68
N GLU A 77 -6.55 15.37 -10.17
CA GLU A 77 -7.27 16.56 -10.62
C GLU A 77 -6.85 16.99 -12.04
N GLN A 78 -5.55 16.91 -12.34
CA GLN A 78 -5.01 17.22 -13.67
C GLN A 78 -5.39 16.17 -14.73
N TYR A 79 -5.49 14.90 -14.33
CA TYR A 79 -5.83 13.77 -15.20
C TYR A 79 -7.04 12.99 -14.64
N PRO A 80 -8.24 13.58 -14.68
CA PRO A 80 -9.44 12.91 -14.18
C PRO A 80 -9.63 11.56 -14.84
N THR A 81 -10.01 10.56 -14.05
CA THR A 81 -10.28 9.17 -14.47
C THR A 81 -9.13 8.44 -15.16
N GLN A 82 -7.91 8.99 -15.16
CA GLN A 82 -6.73 8.36 -15.76
C GLN A 82 -5.72 8.01 -14.68
N LEU A 83 -6.06 7.04 -13.82
CA LEU A 83 -5.23 6.68 -12.66
C LEU A 83 -3.80 6.31 -13.08
N LEU A 84 -3.65 5.45 -14.09
CA LEU A 84 -2.33 5.06 -14.59
C LEU A 84 -1.48 6.27 -14.99
N ARG A 85 -2.07 7.23 -15.71
CA ARG A 85 -1.36 8.45 -16.11
C ARG A 85 -0.98 9.31 -14.91
N ALA A 86 -1.91 9.50 -13.96
CA ALA A 86 -1.63 10.25 -12.74
C ALA A 86 -0.49 9.63 -11.93
N CYS A 87 -0.46 8.30 -11.81
CA CYS A 87 0.60 7.55 -11.14
C CYS A 87 1.95 7.66 -11.87
N VAL A 88 1.97 7.57 -13.20
CA VAL A 88 3.20 7.75 -14.00
C VAL A 88 3.77 9.17 -13.85
N GLU A 89 2.91 10.20 -13.88
CA GLU A 89 3.36 11.58 -13.68
C GLU A 89 3.82 11.83 -12.23
N LEU A 90 3.19 11.20 -11.23
CA LEU A 90 3.69 11.23 -9.85
C LEU A 90 5.06 10.56 -9.74
N ALA A 91 5.26 9.39 -10.37
CA ALA A 91 6.53 8.67 -10.32
C ALA A 91 7.68 9.47 -10.95
N LYS A 92 7.41 10.21 -12.04
CA LYS A 92 8.37 11.14 -12.66
C LYS A 92 8.76 12.26 -11.70
N ASP A 93 7.77 12.89 -11.06
CA ASP A 93 8.01 13.96 -10.08
C ASP A 93 8.77 13.43 -8.85
N TRP A 94 8.41 12.24 -8.36
CA TRP A 94 9.07 11.58 -7.24
C TRP A 94 10.55 11.34 -7.53
N ARG A 95 10.87 10.79 -8.70
CA ARG A 95 12.26 10.49 -9.10
C ARG A 95 13.13 11.74 -9.28
N THR A 96 12.54 12.84 -9.71
CA THR A 96 13.27 14.09 -10.00
C THR A 96 13.41 14.99 -8.77
N ASP A 97 12.50 14.90 -7.81
CA ASP A 97 12.53 15.68 -6.58
C ASP A 97 13.69 15.24 -5.66
N ARG A 98 14.50 16.23 -5.24
CA ARG A 98 15.71 15.99 -4.44
C ARG A 98 15.42 15.30 -3.10
N TYR A 99 14.27 15.61 -2.49
CA TYR A 99 13.86 15.06 -1.21
C TYR A 99 13.17 13.71 -1.38
N LEU A 100 12.19 13.63 -2.30
CA LEU A 100 11.36 12.43 -2.42
C LEU A 100 12.15 11.19 -2.90
N ARG A 101 13.15 11.34 -3.77
CA ARG A 101 13.94 10.21 -4.28
C ARG A 101 14.74 9.44 -3.22
N ARG A 102 14.84 9.96 -1.99
CA ARG A 102 15.51 9.30 -0.86
C ARG A 102 14.54 8.50 0.01
N LEU A 103 13.25 8.57 -0.30
CA LEU A 103 12.23 7.85 0.44
C LEU A 103 12.27 6.38 0.04
N GLU A 104 12.37 5.51 1.05
CA GLU A 104 12.22 4.05 0.88
C GLU A 104 10.75 3.62 0.83
N ALA A 105 9.85 4.58 0.63
CA ALA A 105 8.44 4.36 0.73
C ALA A 105 7.84 3.78 -0.55
N MET A 106 6.77 3.00 -0.37
CA MET A 106 5.98 2.43 -1.46
C MET A 106 4.51 2.80 -1.28
N LEU A 107 3.82 2.92 -2.41
CA LEU A 107 2.40 3.28 -2.47
C LEU A 107 1.64 2.25 -3.30
N LEU A 108 0.57 1.69 -2.73
CA LEU A 108 -0.42 0.91 -3.45
C LEU A 108 -1.62 1.80 -3.76
N VAL A 109 -2.05 1.87 -5.01
CA VAL A 109 -3.17 2.71 -5.46
C VAL A 109 -4.07 1.90 -6.39
N ALA A 110 -5.38 2.03 -6.25
CA ALA A 110 -6.34 1.42 -7.16
C ALA A 110 -7.58 2.28 -7.38
N ASP A 111 -8.13 2.19 -8.58
CA ASP A 111 -9.49 2.63 -8.90
C ASP A 111 -10.32 1.41 -9.32
N LYS A 112 -11.47 1.63 -9.96
CA LYS A 112 -12.33 0.55 -10.43
C LYS A 112 -11.68 -0.31 -11.53
N GLU A 113 -10.71 0.21 -12.29
CA GLU A 113 -10.15 -0.43 -13.50
C GLU A 113 -8.76 -1.02 -13.23
N VAL A 114 -7.85 -0.25 -12.63
CA VAL A 114 -6.43 -0.60 -12.49
C VAL A 114 -5.96 -0.58 -11.05
N SER A 115 -4.92 -1.36 -10.79
CA SER A 115 -4.24 -1.52 -9.50
C SER A 115 -2.76 -1.33 -9.71
N LEU A 116 -2.11 -0.47 -8.93
CA LEU A 116 -0.75 -0.01 -9.18
C LEU A 116 0.08 0.05 -7.89
N LEU A 117 1.35 -0.37 -8.00
CA LEU A 117 2.42 -0.07 -7.07
C LEU A 117 3.27 1.06 -7.63
N ILE A 118 3.58 2.03 -6.78
CA ILE A 118 4.51 3.12 -7.08
C ILE A 118 5.63 3.09 -6.06
N SER A 119 6.87 3.15 -6.54
CA SER A 119 8.09 3.17 -5.70
C SER A 119 8.84 4.50 -5.82
N GLY A 120 9.65 4.82 -4.82
CA GLY A 120 10.54 5.99 -4.84
C GLY A 120 11.65 5.94 -5.90
N THR A 121 11.90 4.77 -6.50
CA THR A 121 12.80 4.61 -7.66
C THR A 121 12.16 5.04 -8.97
N GLY A 122 10.85 5.32 -8.96
CA GLY A 122 10.07 5.77 -10.12
C GLY A 122 9.43 4.63 -10.90
N ASP A 123 9.31 3.43 -10.30
CA ASP A 123 8.62 2.32 -10.92
C ASP A 123 7.11 2.44 -10.73
N VAL A 124 6.35 2.10 -11.76
CA VAL A 124 4.89 1.98 -11.74
C VAL A 124 4.56 0.59 -12.26
N LEU A 125 4.08 -0.29 -11.38
CA LEU A 125 3.91 -1.71 -11.65
C LEU A 125 2.48 -2.13 -11.39
N GLU A 126 1.90 -2.88 -12.32
CA GLU A 126 0.64 -3.60 -12.10
C GLU A 126 0.91 -4.93 -11.39
N PRO A 127 0.02 -5.37 -10.47
CA PRO A 127 0.14 -6.67 -9.85
C PRO A 127 -0.03 -7.77 -10.89
N GLU A 128 0.72 -8.86 -10.71
CA GLU A 128 0.58 -10.05 -11.53
C GLU A 128 -0.87 -10.59 -11.43
N ALA A 129 -1.52 -10.71 -12.58
CA ALA A 129 -2.87 -11.23 -12.68
C ALA A 129 -2.85 -12.75 -12.77
N SER A 130 -3.69 -13.39 -11.96
CA SER A 130 -4.06 -14.80 -12.08
C SER A 130 -5.48 -14.93 -12.65
N GLU A 131 -5.91 -16.16 -12.94
CA GLU A 131 -7.30 -16.46 -13.33
C GLU A 131 -8.32 -15.95 -12.29
N HIS A 132 -7.94 -15.92 -11.01
CA HIS A 132 -8.85 -15.62 -9.90
C HIS A 132 -8.73 -14.20 -9.34
N GLY A 133 -7.82 -13.38 -9.88
CA GLY A 133 -7.61 -11.99 -9.45
C GLY A 133 -6.14 -11.62 -9.34
N SER A 134 -5.85 -10.50 -8.70
CA SER A 134 -4.49 -10.01 -8.49
C SER A 134 -4.28 -9.52 -7.06
N VAL A 135 -3.05 -9.68 -6.58
CA VAL A 135 -2.67 -9.38 -5.19
C VAL A 135 -1.30 -8.71 -5.14
N MET A 136 -1.16 -7.74 -4.24
CA MET A 136 0.12 -7.05 -4.02
C MET A 136 0.20 -6.51 -2.61
N ALA A 137 1.40 -6.57 -2.00
CA ALA A 137 1.60 -6.10 -0.64
C ALA A 137 2.91 -5.31 -0.51
N ILE A 138 2.95 -4.42 0.47
CA ILE A 138 4.10 -3.60 0.83
C ILE A 138 4.24 -3.51 2.35
N GLY A 139 5.40 -3.06 2.84
CA GLY A 139 5.66 -2.85 4.26
C GLY A 139 6.25 -4.06 4.99
N SER A 140 6.40 -3.94 6.32
CA SER A 140 7.23 -4.86 7.11
C SER A 140 6.77 -6.32 7.06
N GLY A 141 5.46 -6.55 7.04
CA GLY A 141 4.84 -7.87 6.92
C GLY A 141 4.32 -8.18 5.52
N GLY A 142 4.70 -7.38 4.51
CA GLY A 142 4.16 -7.46 3.15
C GLY A 142 4.31 -8.85 2.54
N ASN A 143 5.47 -9.50 2.68
CA ASN A 143 5.69 -10.83 2.11
C ASN A 143 4.82 -11.91 2.75
N TYR A 144 4.53 -11.82 4.05
CA TYR A 144 3.64 -12.75 4.73
C TYR A 144 2.20 -12.56 4.27
N ALA A 145 1.74 -11.30 4.21
CA ALA A 145 0.41 -10.96 3.72
C ALA A 145 0.23 -11.38 2.24
N LEU A 146 1.24 -11.12 1.39
CA LEU A 146 1.23 -11.50 -0.02
C LEU A 146 1.15 -13.01 -0.20
N SER A 147 1.98 -13.77 0.52
CA SER A 147 2.01 -15.23 0.43
C SER A 147 0.67 -15.83 0.88
N ALA A 148 0.10 -15.33 1.99
CA ALA A 148 -1.21 -15.75 2.47
C ALA A 148 -2.33 -15.40 1.49
N ALA A 149 -2.34 -14.17 0.95
CA ALA A 149 -3.34 -13.73 -0.01
C ALA A 149 -3.28 -14.53 -1.31
N ARG A 150 -2.08 -14.83 -1.82
CA ARG A 150 -1.88 -15.71 -2.99
C ARG A 150 -2.42 -17.11 -2.75
N ALA A 151 -2.21 -17.70 -1.57
CA ALA A 151 -2.78 -19.02 -1.27
C ALA A 151 -4.31 -18.99 -1.14
N LEU A 152 -4.88 -17.87 -0.71
CA LEU A 152 -6.32 -17.70 -0.53
C LEU A 152 -7.07 -17.30 -1.82
N ILE A 153 -6.37 -16.68 -2.78
CA ILE A 153 -7.00 -16.13 -4.00
C ILE A 153 -7.69 -17.19 -4.84
N ASP A 154 -7.29 -18.46 -4.76
CA ASP A 154 -7.89 -19.54 -5.54
C ASP A 154 -9.12 -20.16 -4.87
N ILE A 155 -9.27 -19.98 -3.55
CA ILE A 155 -10.28 -20.70 -2.75
C ILE A 155 -11.34 -19.80 -2.11
N GLU A 156 -11.02 -18.53 -1.84
CA GLU A 156 -11.93 -17.56 -1.22
C GLU A 156 -12.51 -16.63 -2.28
N ALA A 157 -13.83 -16.47 -2.34
CA ALA A 157 -14.49 -15.67 -3.36
C ALA A 157 -14.49 -14.17 -3.04
N ASP A 158 -14.55 -13.83 -1.74
CA ASP A 158 -14.64 -12.43 -1.28
C ASP A 158 -13.25 -11.81 -1.08
N ALA A 159 -12.98 -10.74 -1.83
CA ALA A 159 -11.74 -9.98 -1.76
C ALA A 159 -11.48 -9.41 -0.35
N GLU A 160 -12.51 -8.98 0.37
CA GLU A 160 -12.35 -8.44 1.72
C GLU A 160 -11.99 -9.54 2.72
N ALA A 161 -12.65 -10.71 2.64
CA ALA A 161 -12.30 -11.88 3.42
C ALA A 161 -10.84 -12.31 3.21
N ILE A 162 -10.33 -12.29 1.97
CA ILE A 162 -8.91 -12.56 1.68
C ILE A 162 -8.02 -11.56 2.43
N VAL A 163 -8.29 -10.27 2.30
CA VAL A 163 -7.50 -9.23 2.96
C VAL A 163 -7.50 -9.42 4.48
N ARG A 164 -8.66 -9.65 5.10
CA ARG A 164 -8.77 -9.85 6.55
C ARG A 164 -7.97 -11.07 7.02
N LYS A 165 -8.11 -12.22 6.33
CA LYS A 165 -7.40 -13.46 6.68
C LYS A 165 -5.88 -13.32 6.48
N ALA A 166 -5.45 -12.77 5.36
CA ALA A 166 -4.04 -12.60 5.03
C ALA A 166 -3.35 -11.60 5.97
N MET A 167 -4.00 -10.47 6.29
CA MET A 167 -3.48 -9.49 7.24
C MET A 167 -3.42 -10.04 8.67
N LYS A 168 -4.40 -10.87 9.07
CA LYS A 168 -4.34 -11.59 10.35
C LYS A 168 -3.12 -12.50 10.41
N ILE A 169 -2.88 -13.31 9.37
CA ILE A 169 -1.70 -14.19 9.30
C ILE A 169 -0.41 -13.37 9.37
N ALA A 170 -0.34 -12.24 8.67
CA ALA A 170 0.82 -11.34 8.75
C ALA A 170 1.04 -10.79 10.17
N GLY A 171 -0.02 -10.41 10.88
CA GLY A 171 0.05 -9.95 12.27
C GLY A 171 0.35 -11.05 13.30
N ASP A 172 0.07 -12.31 12.98
CA ASP A 172 0.43 -13.47 13.82
C ASP A 172 1.91 -13.85 13.67
N ILE A 173 2.59 -13.42 12.60
CA ILE A 173 3.97 -13.80 12.25
C ILE A 173 4.95 -12.63 12.37
N CYS A 174 4.61 -11.47 11.82
CA CYS A 174 5.50 -10.32 11.75
C CYS A 174 5.39 -9.47 13.02
N VAL A 175 6.48 -9.36 13.77
CA VAL A 175 6.57 -8.52 14.98
C VAL A 175 6.28 -7.03 14.74
N TYR A 176 6.31 -6.57 13.48
CA TYR A 176 6.02 -5.19 13.07
C TYR A 176 4.64 -5.00 12.44
N THR A 177 3.77 -6.00 12.51
CA THR A 177 2.39 -5.94 12.01
C THR A 177 1.45 -6.35 13.13
N ASN A 178 0.38 -5.60 13.36
CA ASN A 178 -0.63 -5.96 14.35
C ASN A 178 -2.00 -6.27 13.75
N HIS A 179 -2.97 -6.58 14.61
CA HIS A 179 -4.35 -6.90 14.22
C HIS A 179 -5.27 -5.68 14.08
N SER A 180 -4.73 -4.46 14.20
CA SER A 180 -5.49 -3.21 14.07
C SER A 180 -5.67 -2.87 12.60
N LEU A 181 -6.68 -3.47 11.97
CA LEU A 181 -6.87 -3.43 10.52
C LEU A 181 -7.82 -2.31 10.09
N VAL A 182 -7.37 -1.50 9.12
CA VAL A 182 -8.20 -0.56 8.36
C VAL A 182 -8.36 -1.10 6.95
N ILE A 183 -9.57 -1.00 6.40
CA ILE A 183 -9.90 -1.48 5.05
C ILE A 183 -10.62 -0.38 4.28
N GLU A 184 -10.24 -0.20 3.03
CA GLU A 184 -10.99 0.57 2.04
C GLU A 184 -11.31 -0.30 0.82
N THR A 185 -12.49 -0.09 0.25
CA THR A 185 -13.05 -0.93 -0.84
C THR A 185 -13.63 -0.09 -1.97
N LEU A 186 -13.53 -0.60 -3.19
CA LEU A 186 -14.26 -0.11 -4.36
C LEU A 186 -14.90 -1.28 -5.07
N ASP A 187 -16.16 -1.14 -5.45
CA ASP A 187 -16.79 -2.05 -6.39
C ASP A 187 -16.26 -1.75 -7.81
N THR A 188 -16.00 -2.80 -8.56
CA THR A 188 -15.47 -2.74 -9.92
C THR A 188 -16.56 -3.27 -10.87
N PRO A 189 -16.71 -2.68 -12.06
CA PRO A 189 -17.67 -3.16 -13.04
C PRO A 189 -17.35 -4.58 -13.54
#